data_AF-A0A3M1AH40-F1
#
_entry.id   AF-A0A3M1AH40-F1
#
_cell.length_a   1.000
_cell.length_b   1.000
_cell.length_c   1.000
_cell.angle_alpha   90.00
_cell.angle_beta   90.00
_cell.angle_gamma   90.00
#
_symmetry.space_group_name_H-M   'P 1'
#
loop_
_entity.id
_entity.type
_entity.pdbx_description
1 polymer ?
#
loop_
_entity_poly.entity_id
_entity_poly.type
_entity_poly.pdbx_seq_one_letter_code
_entity_poly.pdbx_strand_id
1 'polypeptide(L)'
;GGPISSLRLAQRLWCEACGSKQLEKSGRLKERQELIKKSTALAEQFEQLVGQPPWKLQQVWMKRLARGESFAVVAPTGLGKSTFGLFAALIHADKCLIILPTNLLVSQTFEILQKWNKLLL
;
A
#
# COMPACT_ATOMS: atom_id res chain seq x y z
N GLY A 1 15.24 5.92 -18.82
CA GLY A 1 15.90 7.05 -18.12
C GLY A 1 17.12 7.47 -18.92
N GLY A 2 17.57 8.72 -18.77
CA GLY A 2 18.81 9.24 -19.38
C GLY A 2 19.97 9.33 -18.37
N PRO A 3 21.17 9.76 -18.79
CA PRO A 3 22.33 9.88 -17.91
C PRO A 3 22.12 10.94 -16.82
N ILE A 4 22.64 10.67 -15.61
CA ILE A 4 22.64 11.57 -14.46
C ILE A 4 23.98 11.48 -13.74
N SER A 5 24.53 12.61 -13.30
CA SER A 5 25.78 12.63 -12.53
C SER A 5 25.56 12.17 -11.09
N SER A 6 26.58 11.52 -10.51
CA SER A 6 26.54 10.99 -9.14
C SER A 6 26.27 12.06 -8.09
N LEU A 7 26.83 13.26 -8.27
CA LEU A 7 26.60 14.41 -7.38
C LEU A 7 25.11 14.80 -7.33
N ARG A 8 24.48 14.93 -8.50
CA ARG A 8 23.06 15.31 -8.60
C ARG A 8 22.17 14.22 -8.02
N LEU A 9 22.48 12.94 -8.29
CA LEU A 9 21.73 11.82 -7.73
C LEU A 9 21.82 11.80 -6.19
N ALA A 10 23.02 12.00 -5.62
CA ALA A 10 23.23 12.07 -4.18
C ALA A 10 22.45 13.22 -3.52
N GLN A 11 22.36 14.37 -4.21
CA GLN A 11 21.57 15.53 -3.79
C GLN A 11 20.07 15.38 -4.05
N ARG A 12 19.61 14.20 -4.54
CA ARG A 12 18.21 13.94 -4.92
C ARG A 12 17.67 14.89 -6.00
N LEU A 13 18.56 15.43 -6.84
CA LEU A 13 18.21 16.29 -7.96
C LEU A 13 17.93 15.46 -9.22
N TRP A 14 17.13 16.03 -10.13
CA TRP A 14 16.93 15.48 -11.47
C TRP A 14 18.20 15.61 -12.32
N CYS A 15 18.33 14.81 -13.38
CA CYS A 15 19.38 15.07 -14.39
C CYS A 15 19.17 16.45 -15.02
N GLU A 16 20.23 17.02 -15.58
CA GLU A 16 20.23 18.40 -16.10
C GLU A 16 19.11 18.65 -17.12
N ALA A 17 18.90 17.70 -18.05
CA ALA A 17 17.83 17.77 -19.05
C ALA A 17 16.42 17.71 -18.45
N CYS A 18 16.25 17.05 -17.30
CA CYS A 18 14.97 16.93 -16.61
C CYS A 18 14.71 18.09 -15.65
N GLY A 19 15.74 18.56 -14.94
CA GLY A 19 15.65 19.68 -14.01
C GLY A 19 15.40 21.02 -14.72
N SER A 20 15.97 21.23 -15.91
CA SER A 20 15.72 22.43 -16.73
C SER A 20 14.31 22.51 -17.31
N LYS A 21 13.64 21.37 -17.50
CA LYS A 21 12.33 21.26 -18.17
C LYS A 21 11.10 21.58 -17.30
N GLN A 22 11.27 22.17 -16.11
CA GLN A 22 10.19 22.29 -15.12
C GLN A 22 9.43 20.95 -14.90
N LEU A 23 10.10 19.79 -15.04
CA LEU A 23 9.47 18.49 -14.78
C LEU A 23 9.02 18.34 -13.32
N GLU A 24 9.58 19.18 -12.43
CA GLU A 24 9.07 19.39 -11.07
C GLU A 24 7.61 19.87 -11.05
N LYS A 25 7.15 20.56 -12.11
CA LYS A 25 5.78 21.07 -12.28
C LYS A 25 4.93 20.25 -13.27
N SER A 26 5.53 19.53 -14.22
CA SER A 26 4.87 19.09 -15.46
C SER A 26 4.20 17.69 -15.46
N GLY A 27 3.95 17.06 -14.31
CA GLY A 27 3.05 15.89 -14.27
C GLY A 27 3.70 14.49 -14.25
N ARG A 28 4.95 14.30 -14.69
CA ARG A 28 5.63 12.98 -14.56
C ARG A 28 5.90 12.57 -13.10
N LEU A 29 5.83 13.52 -12.17
CA LEU A 29 5.88 13.28 -10.74
C LEU A 29 4.52 13.10 -10.08
N LYS A 30 3.43 13.49 -10.76
CA LYS A 30 2.09 13.45 -10.17
C LYS A 30 1.70 12.02 -9.83
N GLU A 31 1.91 11.07 -10.75
CA GLU A 31 1.65 9.65 -10.50
C GLU A 31 2.40 9.14 -9.26
N ARG A 32 3.69 9.49 -9.11
CA ARG A 32 4.46 9.11 -7.92
C ARG A 32 3.91 9.75 -6.65
N GLN A 33 3.55 11.03 -6.70
CA GLN A 33 2.97 11.73 -5.55
C GLN A 33 1.59 11.18 -5.19
N GLU A 34 0.76 10.86 -6.18
CA GLU A 34 -0.55 10.21 -6.02
C GLU A 34 -0.40 8.82 -5.41
N LEU A 35 0.55 8.02 -5.86
CA LEU A 35 0.87 6.72 -5.26
C LEU A 35 1.32 6.86 -3.81
N ILE A 36 2.15 7.86 -3.50
CA ILE A 36 2.57 8.15 -2.12
C ILE A 36 1.35 8.51 -1.29
N LYS A 37 0.54 9.48 -1.74
CA LYS A 37 -0.70 9.90 -1.05
C LYS A 37 -1.64 8.72 -0.82
N LYS A 38 -1.89 7.91 -1.84
CA LYS A 38 -2.74 6.71 -1.75
C LYS A 38 -2.17 5.70 -0.75
N SER A 39 -0.85 5.46 -0.76
CA SER A 39 -0.22 4.55 0.20
C SER A 39 -0.27 5.06 1.64
N THR A 40 -0.18 6.38 1.86
CA THR A 40 -0.30 7.00 3.17
C THR A 40 -1.75 6.92 3.68
N ALA A 41 -2.72 7.24 2.82
CA ALA A 41 -4.14 7.12 3.16
C ALA A 41 -4.52 5.68 3.55
N LEU A 42 -4.01 4.68 2.81
CA LEU A 42 -4.18 3.26 3.17
C LEU A 42 -3.58 2.93 4.54
N ALA A 43 -2.44 3.52 4.91
CA ALA A 43 -1.82 3.30 6.21
C ALA A 43 -2.66 3.91 7.36
N GLU A 44 -3.22 5.11 7.15
CA GLU A 44 -4.11 5.77 8.11
C GLU A 44 -5.43 4.99 8.28
N GLN A 45 -6.04 4.55 7.18
CA GLN A 45 -7.24 3.68 7.23
C GLN A 45 -6.96 2.35 7.92
N PHE A 46 -5.78 1.77 7.71
CA PHE A 46 -5.37 0.55 8.39
C PHE A 46 -5.29 0.78 9.89
N GLU A 47 -4.68 1.87 10.34
CA GLU A 47 -4.59 2.21 11.76
C GLU A 47 -5.98 2.41 12.40
N GLN A 48 -6.90 3.09 11.70
CA GLN A 48 -8.27 3.27 12.16
C GLN A 48 -9.03 1.94 12.31
N LEU A 49 -8.91 1.03 11.34
CA LEU A 49 -9.62 -0.25 11.34
C LEU A 49 -9.00 -1.29 12.29
N VAL A 50 -7.67 -1.37 12.30
CA VAL A 50 -6.91 -2.39 13.05
C VAL A 50 -6.60 -1.92 14.47
N GLY A 51 -6.60 -0.61 14.72
CA GLY A 51 -6.29 0.00 16.01
C GLY A 51 -4.79 0.17 16.27
N GLN A 52 -3.92 -0.14 15.30
CA GLN A 52 -2.47 0.01 15.38
C GLN A 52 -1.89 0.40 14.02
N PRO A 53 -0.81 1.20 13.99
CA PRO A 53 -0.17 1.59 12.74
C PRO A 53 0.46 0.38 12.03
N PRO A 54 0.52 0.39 10.69
CA PRO A 54 1.13 -0.71 9.95
C PRO A 54 2.63 -0.77 10.22
N TRP A 55 3.11 -2.01 10.36
CA TRP A 55 4.54 -2.30 10.48
C TRP A 55 5.30 -1.82 9.24
N LYS A 56 6.60 -1.55 9.37
CA LYS A 56 7.45 -1.12 8.23
C LYS A 56 7.31 -2.04 7.01
N LEU A 57 7.18 -3.36 7.22
CA LEU A 57 6.96 -4.32 6.14
C LEU A 57 5.55 -4.21 5.53
N GLN A 58 4.52 -4.01 6.35
CA GLN A 58 3.16 -3.75 5.87
C GLN A 58 3.08 -2.45 5.06
N GLN A 59 3.84 -1.41 5.40
CA GLN A 59 3.93 -0.19 4.59
C GLN A 59 4.48 -0.44 3.17
N VAL A 60 5.38 -1.42 3.01
CA VAL A 60 5.81 -1.86 1.68
C VAL A 60 4.64 -2.49 0.92
N TRP A 61 3.85 -3.33 1.59
CA TRP A 61 2.66 -3.93 0.99
C TRP A 61 1.59 -2.90 0.64
N MET A 62 1.39 -1.85 1.46
CA MET A 62 0.50 -0.74 1.15
C MET A 62 0.89 -0.01 -0.13
N LYS A 63 2.20 0.19 -0.35
CA LYS A 63 2.69 0.80 -1.61
C LYS A 63 2.39 -0.07 -2.82
N ARG A 64 2.51 -1.40 -2.68
CA ARG A 64 2.19 -2.36 -3.76
C ARG A 64 0.69 -2.43 -4.01
N LEU A 65 -0.12 -2.41 -2.95
CA LEU A 65 -1.58 -2.32 -3.02
C LEU A 65 -2.04 -1.01 -3.68
N ALA A 66 -1.43 0.12 -3.33
CA ALA A 66 -1.73 1.42 -3.94
C ALA A 66 -1.50 1.41 -5.46
N ARG A 67 -0.47 0.68 -5.91
CA ARG A 67 -0.13 0.48 -7.33
C ARG A 67 -0.99 -0.56 -8.05
N GLY A 68 -1.85 -1.30 -7.34
CA GLY A 68 -2.62 -2.40 -7.93
C GLY A 68 -1.76 -3.59 -8.35
N GLU A 69 -0.60 -3.79 -7.72
CA GLU A 69 0.28 -4.92 -8.01
C GLU A 69 -0.25 -6.22 -7.39
N SER A 70 -0.13 -7.34 -8.09
CA SER A 70 -0.27 -8.68 -7.51
C SER A 70 1.06 -9.14 -6.90
N PHE A 71 1.05 -9.67 -5.68
CA PHE A 71 2.28 -10.11 -5.02
C PHE A 71 2.09 -11.16 -3.92
N ALA A 72 3.14 -11.92 -3.67
CA ALA A 72 3.24 -12.80 -2.50
C ALA A 72 3.65 -12.01 -1.25
N VAL A 73 2.93 -12.23 -0.15
CA VAL A 73 3.22 -11.64 1.16
C VAL A 73 4.27 -12.49 1.89
N VAL A 74 5.55 -12.21 1.65
CA VAL A 74 6.67 -12.92 2.26
C VAL A 74 7.00 -12.32 3.63
N ALA A 75 6.66 -13.04 4.71
CA ALA A 75 6.97 -12.65 6.09
C ALA A 75 6.87 -13.84 7.06
N PRO A 76 7.59 -13.82 8.20
CA PRO A 76 7.32 -14.68 9.34
C PRO A 76 5.86 -14.62 9.85
N THR A 77 5.45 -15.60 10.65
CA THR A 77 4.17 -15.54 11.38
C THR A 77 4.17 -14.39 12.39
N GLY A 78 2.99 -13.94 12.81
CA GLY A 78 2.85 -12.82 13.78
C GLY A 78 2.95 -11.40 13.20
N LEU A 79 3.42 -11.22 11.95
CA LEU A 79 3.52 -9.90 11.30
C LEU A 79 2.22 -9.42 10.62
N GLY A 80 1.08 -10.04 10.94
CA GLY A 80 -0.23 -9.59 10.47
C GLY A 80 -0.50 -9.82 8.98
N LYS A 81 0.00 -10.91 8.37
CA LYS A 81 -0.27 -11.24 6.95
C LYS A 81 -1.77 -11.36 6.67
N SER A 82 -2.49 -12.10 7.51
CA SER A 82 -3.94 -12.25 7.38
C SER A 82 -4.65 -10.92 7.58
N THR A 83 -4.31 -10.18 8.63
CA THR A 83 -4.86 -8.84 8.90
C THR A 83 -4.69 -7.90 7.70
N PHE A 84 -3.50 -7.85 7.12
CA PHE A 84 -3.23 -7.06 5.91
C PHE A 84 -4.08 -7.53 4.72
N GLY A 85 -4.18 -8.85 4.50
CA GLY A 85 -4.99 -9.41 3.41
C GLY A 85 -6.48 -9.06 3.54
N LEU A 86 -7.02 -9.15 4.75
CA LEU A 86 -8.41 -8.77 5.03
C LEU A 86 -8.65 -7.27 4.82
N PHE A 87 -7.71 -6.44 5.28
CA PHE A 87 -7.78 -5.00 5.08
C PHE A 87 -7.75 -4.65 3.58
N ALA A 88 -6.84 -5.26 2.84
CA ALA A 88 -6.72 -5.06 1.40
C ALA A 88 -8.00 -5.48 0.67
N ALA A 89 -8.59 -6.62 1.04
CA ALA A 89 -9.84 -7.10 0.46
C ALA A 89 -11.02 -6.15 0.71
N LEU A 90 -11.07 -5.51 1.88
CA LEU A 90 -12.15 -4.60 2.27
C LEU A 90 -12.05 -3.23 1.59
N ILE A 91 -10.83 -2.71 1.41
CA ILE A 91 -10.61 -1.32 0.96
C ILE A 91 -10.36 -1.20 -0.55
N HIS A 92 -9.78 -2.22 -1.19
CA HIS A 92 -9.23 -2.05 -2.53
C HIS A 92 -10.20 -2.35 -3.68
N ALA A 93 -11.22 -3.17 -3.47
CA ALA A 93 -12.05 -3.69 -4.56
C ALA A 93 -13.54 -3.67 -4.22
N ASP A 94 -14.37 -3.39 -5.23
CA ASP A 94 -15.84 -3.51 -5.12
C ASP A 94 -16.27 -4.95 -4.80
N LYS A 95 -15.51 -5.94 -5.29
CA LYS A 95 -15.72 -7.37 -5.04
C LYS A 95 -14.37 -8.06 -4.87
N CYS A 96 -14.23 -8.86 -3.81
CA CYS A 96 -13.02 -9.64 -3.52
C CYS A 96 -13.40 -11.07 -3.12
N LEU A 97 -12.62 -12.07 -3.57
CA LEU A 97 -12.73 -13.46 -3.15
C LEU A 97 -11.56 -13.82 -2.23
N ILE A 98 -11.87 -14.22 -0.99
CA ILE A 98 -10.88 -14.67 0.00
C ILE A 98 -10.93 -16.19 0.09
N ILE A 99 -9.81 -16.86 -0.23
CA ILE A 99 -9.69 -18.32 -0.18
C ILE A 99 -8.85 -18.70 1.04
N LEU A 100 -9.36 -19.60 1.87
CA LEU A 100 -8.75 -20.03 3.12
C LEU A 100 -8.69 -21.56 3.20
N PRO A 101 -7.70 -22.15 3.90
CA PRO A 101 -7.49 -23.60 3.88
C PRO A 101 -8.46 -24.39 4.75
N THR A 102 -9.21 -23.75 5.68
CA THR A 102 -10.13 -24.45 6.58
C THR A 102 -11.39 -23.64 6.84
N ASN A 103 -12.51 -24.34 7.10
CA ASN A 103 -13.79 -23.71 7.46
C ASN A 103 -13.69 -22.85 8.73
N LEU A 104 -12.84 -23.25 9.70
CA LEU A 104 -12.61 -22.46 10.90
C LEU A 104 -12.05 -21.06 10.59
N LEU A 105 -11.07 -20.99 9.69
CA LEU A 105 -10.50 -19.70 9.27
C LEU A 105 -11.51 -18.85 8.50
N VAL A 106 -12.42 -19.48 7.76
CA VAL A 106 -13.53 -18.79 7.08
C VAL A 106 -14.43 -18.11 8.13
N SER A 107 -14.87 -18.84 9.15
CA SER A 107 -15.71 -18.26 10.21
C SER A 107 -15.01 -17.12 10.96
N GLN A 108 -13.74 -17.31 11.34
CA GLN A 108 -12.96 -16.25 12.01
C GLN A 108 -12.79 -15.01 11.15
N THR A 109 -12.51 -15.21 9.86
CA THR A 109 -12.36 -14.11 8.90
C THR A 109 -13.67 -13.35 8.73
N PHE A 110 -14.80 -14.06 8.62
CA PHE A 110 -16.12 -13.46 8.49
C PHE A 110 -16.47 -12.58 9.70
N GLU A 111 -16.19 -13.04 10.92
CA GLU A 111 -16.42 -12.26 12.15
C GLU A 111 -15.59 -10.96 12.18
N ILE A 112 -14.31 -11.04 11.81
CA ILE A 112 -13.42 -9.87 11.74
C ILE A 112 -13.94 -8.86 10.72
N LEU A 113 -14.30 -9.32 9.51
CA LEU A 113 -14.81 -8.46 8.44
C LEU A 113 -16.15 -7.82 8.83
N GLN A 114 -17.05 -8.56 9.47
CA GLN A 114 -18.30 -8.02 10.02
C GLN A 114 -18.05 -6.91 11.03
N LYS A 115 -17.07 -7.09 11.93
CA LYS A 115 -16.68 -6.08 12.91
C LYS A 115 -16.13 -4.82 12.23
N TRP A 116 -15.21 -4.98 11.27
CA TRP A 116 -14.62 -3.84 10.54
C TRP A 116 -15.63 -3.11 9.67
N ASN A 117 -16.56 -3.82 9.04
CA ASN A 117 -17.61 -3.20 8.22
C ASN A 117 -18.49 -2.25 9.04
N LYS A 118 -18.77 -2.57 10.31
CA LYS A 118 -19.53 -1.70 11.21
C LYS A 118 -18.79 -0.41 11.61
N LEU A 119 -17.47 -0.37 11.47
CA LEU A 119 -16.66 0.82 11.75
C LEU A 119 -16.56 1.76 10.53
N LEU A 120 -16.91 1.27 9.35
CA LEU A 120 -16.88 2.03 8.10
C LEU A 120 -18.23 2.69 7.74
N LEU A 121 -19.31 2.25 8.40
CA LEU A 121 -20.68 2.77 8.28
C LEU A 121 -20.98 3.76 9.42
#